data_AF-A0A6G9SE96-F1
#
_entry.id   AF-A0A6G9SE96-F1
#
_cell.length_a   1.000
_cell.length_b   1.000
_cell.length_c   1.000
_cell.angle_alpha   90.00
_cell.angle_beta   90.00
_cell.angle_gamma   90.00
#
_symmetry.space_group_name_H-M   'P 1'
#
loop_
_entity.id
_entity.type
_entity.pdbx_description
1 polymer ?
#
loop_
_entity_poly.entity_id
_entity_poly.type
_entity_poly.pdbx_seq_one_letter_code
_entity_poly.pdbx_strand_id
1 'polypeptide(L)'
;MTSFESNKIKTVEVDNVTFETVVSDRVLTIPEVKRGVYILVRLGIRILNNRQTPLYFPSHVHSMFPEMIAPDDQLMLTDLHSERLSKRIESDYVLVIPGEAVTFSRDCFLFWIQNRKKKRERKLVLTIPFPSEDVYIFCPLYPGIYQFRFKYNESHESIKDFYQWNESTKLNNIWTGKVLTPLVEIHLVEP
;
A
#
# COMPACT_ATOMS: atom_id res chain seq x y z
N MET A 1 -31.02 11.22 -17.03
CA MET A 1 -31.01 10.02 -16.16
C MET A 1 -30.08 9.00 -16.79
N THR A 2 -28.83 8.98 -16.34
CA THR A 2 -27.88 7.93 -16.68
C THR A 2 -27.44 7.33 -15.35
N SER A 3 -27.67 6.03 -15.23
CA SER A 3 -27.34 5.23 -14.07
C SER A 3 -25.84 5.33 -13.79
N PHE A 4 -25.48 5.95 -12.66
CA PHE A 4 -24.19 5.71 -12.04
C PHE A 4 -24.16 4.23 -11.68
N GLU A 5 -23.44 3.43 -12.46
CA GLU A 5 -23.05 2.10 -12.03
C GLU A 5 -22.44 2.24 -10.63
N SER A 6 -23.09 1.58 -9.67
CA SER A 6 -22.57 1.38 -8.33
C SER A 6 -21.20 0.72 -8.50
N ASN A 7 -20.13 1.50 -8.37
CA ASN A 7 -18.78 1.01 -8.15
C ASN A 7 -18.80 0.29 -6.79
N LYS A 8 -19.25 -0.97 -6.82
CA LYS A 8 -19.37 -1.80 -5.63
C LYS A 8 -17.96 -1.92 -5.08
N ILE A 9 -17.75 -1.32 -3.92
CA ILE A 9 -16.46 -1.38 -3.22
C ILE A 9 -16.16 -2.86 -3.02
N LYS A 10 -15.07 -3.32 -3.63
CA LYS A 10 -14.61 -4.69 -3.45
C LYS A 10 -13.93 -4.75 -2.10
N THR A 11 -14.45 -5.62 -1.24
CA THR A 11 -13.86 -5.91 0.07
C THR A 11 -13.53 -7.40 0.18
N VAL A 12 -12.63 -7.73 1.09
CA VAL A 12 -12.35 -9.11 1.51
C VAL A 12 -12.50 -9.19 3.02
N GLU A 13 -13.02 -10.29 3.53
CA GLU A 13 -13.23 -10.49 4.97
C GLU A 13 -12.45 -11.70 5.46
N VAL A 14 -11.71 -11.52 6.57
CA VAL A 14 -10.96 -12.56 7.26
C VAL A 14 -11.13 -12.35 8.76
N ASP A 15 -11.54 -13.38 9.49
CA ASP A 15 -11.73 -13.35 10.96
C ASP A 15 -12.64 -12.22 11.47
N ASN A 16 -13.72 -11.94 10.74
CA ASN A 16 -14.64 -10.80 10.98
C ASN A 16 -13.92 -9.45 10.94
N VAL A 17 -12.89 -9.32 10.11
CA VAL A 17 -12.24 -8.06 9.79
C VAL A 17 -12.31 -7.87 8.28
N THR A 18 -12.88 -6.75 7.85
CA THR A 18 -13.01 -6.43 6.43
C THR A 18 -11.86 -5.53 5.98
N PHE A 19 -11.27 -5.86 4.84
CA PHE A 19 -10.18 -5.11 4.22
C PHE A 19 -10.57 -4.61 2.83
N GLU A 20 -10.08 -3.42 2.48
CA GLU A 20 -10.32 -2.73 1.23
C GLU A 20 -9.03 -2.06 0.75
N THR A 21 -8.73 -2.12 -0.56
CA THR A 21 -7.72 -1.24 -1.17
C THR A 21 -8.34 0.12 -1.47
N VAL A 22 -7.72 1.18 -0.96
CA VAL A 22 -8.15 2.57 -1.15
C VAL A 22 -7.19 3.27 -2.10
N VAL A 23 -7.75 3.98 -3.07
CA VAL A 23 -7.03 4.83 -4.03
C VAL A 23 -7.79 6.15 -4.15
N SER A 24 -7.11 7.30 -4.01
CA SER A 24 -7.78 8.61 -4.14
C SER A 24 -8.35 8.83 -5.52
N ASP A 25 -7.56 8.52 -6.55
CA ASP A 25 -7.86 8.78 -7.95
C ASP A 25 -7.52 7.56 -8.79
N ARG A 26 -8.52 7.00 -9.47
CA ARG A 26 -8.34 5.84 -10.35
C ARG A 26 -7.90 6.21 -11.76
N VAL A 27 -7.97 7.48 -12.14
CA VAL A 27 -7.49 7.97 -13.42
C VAL A 27 -6.40 8.99 -13.14
N LEU A 28 -5.15 8.64 -13.46
CA LEU A 28 -3.99 9.48 -13.24
C LEU A 28 -3.47 9.97 -14.60
N THR A 29 -3.53 11.27 -14.81
CA THR A 29 -2.93 11.91 -15.97
C THR A 29 -1.41 11.93 -15.81
N ILE A 30 -0.69 11.44 -16.82
CA ILE A 30 0.77 11.39 -16.79
C ILE A 30 1.32 12.84 -16.72
N PRO A 31 2.21 13.15 -15.76
CA PRO A 31 2.75 14.50 -15.63
C PRO A 31 3.62 14.87 -16.83
N GLU A 32 3.71 16.17 -17.12
CA GLU A 32 4.66 16.68 -18.09
C GLU A 32 6.09 16.27 -17.76
N VAL A 33 6.92 16.11 -18.78
CA VAL A 33 8.31 15.65 -18.64
C VAL A 33 9.25 16.78 -18.19
N LYS A 34 9.02 17.30 -16.98
CA LYS A 34 9.73 18.41 -16.35
C LYS A 34 10.21 18.03 -14.94
N ARG A 35 11.36 18.60 -14.54
CA ARG A 35 11.93 18.35 -13.21
C ARG A 35 11.04 18.99 -12.14
N GLY A 36 10.72 18.22 -11.09
CA GLY A 36 9.92 18.70 -9.96
C GLY A 36 8.41 18.69 -10.21
N VAL A 37 7.96 18.25 -11.40
CA VAL A 37 6.53 18.03 -11.69
C VAL A 37 6.17 16.59 -11.34
N TYR A 38 5.12 16.41 -10.55
CA TYR A 38 4.61 15.12 -10.13
C TYR A 38 3.09 15.17 -9.95
N ILE A 39 2.46 14.00 -10.01
CA ILE A 39 1.08 13.81 -9.55
C ILE A 39 1.12 13.11 -8.19
N LEU A 40 0.34 13.64 -7.25
CA LEU A 40 0.12 13.02 -5.95
C LEU A 40 -1.06 12.05 -6.07
N VAL A 41 -0.87 10.80 -5.67
CA VAL A 41 -1.96 9.82 -5.55
C VAL A 41 -1.88 9.19 -4.17
N ARG A 42 -3.03 9.09 -3.48
CA ARG A 42 -3.07 8.45 -2.17
C ARG A 42 -3.49 6.99 -2.31
N LEU A 43 -2.61 6.09 -1.89
CA LEU A 43 -2.84 4.64 -1.89
C LEU A 43 -2.90 4.15 -0.46
N GLY A 44 -3.81 3.24 -0.13
CA GLY A 44 -3.92 2.70 1.22
C GLY A 44 -4.75 1.44 1.37
N ILE A 45 -4.88 1.02 2.62
CA ILE A 45 -5.76 -0.05 3.06
C ILE A 45 -6.75 0.53 4.06
N ARG A 46 -8.03 0.23 3.89
CA ARG A 46 -9.04 0.44 4.93
C ARG A 46 -9.37 -0.89 5.59
N ILE A 47 -9.40 -0.87 6.92
CA ILE A 47 -9.63 -2.03 7.77
C ILE A 47 -10.81 -1.72 8.68
N LEU A 48 -11.85 -2.55 8.64
CA LEU A 48 -13.05 -2.45 9.47
C LEU A 48 -13.10 -3.64 10.43
N ASN A 49 -13.20 -3.38 11.73
CA ASN A 49 -13.31 -4.42 12.75
C ASN A 49 -14.79 -4.81 12.97
N ASN A 50 -15.24 -5.93 12.41
CA ASN A 50 -16.60 -6.45 12.66
C ASN A 50 -16.67 -7.38 13.89
N ARG A 51 -15.56 -7.61 14.60
CA ARG A 51 -15.58 -8.40 15.84
C ARG A 51 -16.26 -7.62 16.95
N GLN A 52 -16.70 -8.35 17.98
CA GLN A 52 -17.20 -7.76 19.23
C GLN A 52 -16.08 -7.31 20.17
N THR A 53 -14.81 -7.57 19.83
CA THR A 53 -13.64 -7.21 20.64
C THR A 53 -12.73 -6.22 19.89
N PRO A 54 -12.12 -5.25 20.57
CA PRO A 54 -11.11 -4.38 19.96
C PRO A 54 -9.90 -5.16 19.44
N LEU A 55 -9.28 -4.66 18.38
CA LEU A 55 -8.08 -5.23 17.78
C LEU A 55 -7.01 -4.15 17.57
N TYR A 56 -5.75 -4.52 17.76
CA TYR A 56 -4.61 -3.68 17.40
C TYR A 56 -4.08 -4.07 16.02
N PHE A 57 -3.92 -3.07 15.15
CA PHE A 57 -3.36 -3.23 13.82
C PHE A 57 -2.04 -2.48 13.68
N PRO A 58 -0.95 -3.13 13.23
CA PRO A 58 0.28 -2.44 12.87
C PRO A 58 0.04 -1.50 11.69
N SER A 59 0.50 -0.25 11.83
CA SER A 59 0.31 0.85 10.87
C SER A 59 1.51 1.11 9.95
N HIS A 60 2.58 0.31 10.08
CA HIS A 60 3.91 0.58 9.55
C HIS A 60 4.35 -0.40 8.44
N VAL A 61 5.57 -0.21 7.95
CA VAL A 61 6.13 -0.78 6.69
C VAL A 61 6.04 -2.29 6.58
N HIS A 62 6.22 -3.00 7.69
CA HIS A 62 6.35 -4.45 7.68
C HIS A 62 5.02 -5.19 7.59
N SER A 63 3.90 -4.46 7.51
CA SER A 63 2.57 -5.07 7.43
C SER A 63 1.82 -4.73 6.15
N MET A 64 2.27 -3.76 5.34
CA MET A 64 1.63 -3.39 4.07
C MET A 64 2.62 -3.47 2.91
N PHE A 65 2.37 -4.40 1.99
CA PHE A 65 3.22 -4.64 0.82
C PHE A 65 2.42 -4.32 -0.45
N PRO A 66 2.72 -3.24 -1.16
CA PRO A 66 2.04 -2.90 -2.40
C PRO A 66 2.40 -3.90 -3.50
N GLU A 67 1.40 -4.30 -4.28
CA GLU A 67 1.56 -5.10 -5.49
C GLU A 67 0.86 -4.38 -6.64
N MET A 68 1.51 -4.37 -7.80
CA MET A 68 0.97 -3.80 -9.03
C MET A 68 1.11 -4.81 -10.16
N ILE A 69 0.04 -4.97 -10.94
CA ILE A 69 -0.03 -5.80 -12.13
C ILE A 69 -0.10 -4.84 -13.32
N ALA A 70 0.79 -5.04 -14.29
CA ALA A 70 0.87 -4.25 -15.50
C ALA A 70 -0.26 -4.62 -16.50
N PRO A 71 -0.49 -3.80 -17.55
CA PRO A 71 -1.53 -4.07 -18.56
C PRO A 71 -1.40 -5.39 -19.31
N ASP A 72 -0.22 -6.02 -19.26
CA ASP A 72 0.08 -7.33 -19.84
C ASP A 72 -0.10 -8.48 -18.82
N ASP A 73 -0.81 -8.22 -17.73
CA ASP A 73 -1.08 -9.14 -16.61
C ASP A 73 0.17 -9.63 -15.86
N GLN A 74 1.33 -8.99 -16.07
CA GLN A 74 2.54 -9.34 -15.34
C GLN A 74 2.63 -8.60 -14.01
N LEU A 75 3.01 -9.32 -12.96
CA LEU A 75 3.32 -8.72 -11.66
C LEU A 75 4.58 -7.86 -11.80
N MET A 76 4.48 -6.58 -11.47
CA MET A 76 5.62 -5.67 -11.45
C MET A 76 6.51 -5.98 -10.24
N LEU A 77 7.77 -6.29 -10.51
CA LEU A 77 8.78 -6.42 -9.47
C LEU A 77 9.11 -5.03 -8.92
N THR A 78 9.04 -4.88 -7.60
CA THR A 78 9.49 -3.67 -6.91
C THR A 78 10.92 -3.86 -6.45
N ASP A 79 11.80 -2.92 -6.78
CA ASP A 79 13.09 -2.81 -6.10
C ASP A 79 12.81 -2.33 -4.67
N LEU A 80 12.75 -3.25 -3.71
CA LEU A 80 12.67 -2.90 -2.30
C LEU A 80 14.06 -2.43 -1.85
N HIS A 81 14.20 -1.16 -1.55
CA HIS A 81 15.37 -0.67 -0.83
C HIS A 81 15.00 -0.57 0.65
N SER A 82 15.23 -1.65 1.40
CA SER A 82 15.11 -1.65 2.86
C SER A 82 16.31 -2.36 3.47
N GLU A 83 17.14 -1.60 4.19
CA GLU A 83 18.32 -2.11 4.92
C GLU A 83 18.09 -2.10 6.44
N ARG A 84 16.93 -1.63 6.94
CA ARG A 84 16.72 -1.36 8.36
C ARG A 84 15.41 -1.91 8.89
N LEU A 85 15.52 -3.00 9.66
CA LEU A 85 14.47 -3.46 10.55
C LEU A 85 14.48 -2.57 11.81
N SER A 86 13.68 -1.52 11.85
CA SER A 86 13.53 -0.71 13.06
C SER A 86 12.71 -1.45 14.12
N LYS A 87 13.08 -1.27 15.40
CA LYS A 87 12.27 -1.71 16.56
C LYS A 87 10.82 -1.23 16.39
N ARG A 88 9.84 -2.13 16.38
CA ARG A 88 8.41 -1.75 16.55
C ARG A 88 8.16 -1.21 17.95
N ILE A 89 7.50 -0.07 18.10
CA ILE A 89 7.09 0.48 19.39
C ILE A 89 5.57 0.46 19.53
N GLU A 90 5.04 0.65 20.74
CA GLU A 90 3.58 0.60 20.99
C GLU A 90 2.80 1.56 20.10
N SER A 91 3.36 2.75 19.83
CA SER A 91 2.77 3.74 18.92
C SER A 91 2.69 3.30 17.45
N ASP A 92 3.30 2.18 17.09
CA ASP A 92 3.21 1.63 15.74
C ASP A 92 1.93 0.81 15.52
N TYR A 93 1.15 0.60 16.58
CA TYR A 93 -0.14 -0.10 16.55
C TYR A 93 -1.29 0.90 16.71
N VAL A 94 -2.35 0.67 15.95
CA VAL A 94 -3.60 1.43 16.06
C VAL A 94 -4.69 0.51 16.57
N LEU A 95 -5.34 0.92 17.66
CA LEU A 95 -6.51 0.27 18.21
C LEU A 95 -7.74 0.57 17.34
N VAL A 96 -8.46 -0.47 16.94
CA VAL A 96 -9.73 -0.36 16.21
C VAL A 96 -10.80 -1.07 17.02
N ILE A 97 -11.77 -0.32 17.54
CA ILE A 97 -12.88 -0.87 18.33
C ILE A 97 -13.95 -1.51 17.42
N PRO A 98 -14.84 -2.35 17.96
CA PRO A 98 -15.95 -2.95 17.20
C PRO A 98 -16.77 -1.94 16.40
N GLY A 99 -16.99 -2.24 15.12
CA GLY A 99 -17.77 -1.41 14.20
C GLY A 99 -17.02 -0.21 13.62
N GLU A 100 -15.79 0.06 14.07
CA GLU A 100 -14.96 1.15 13.54
C GLU A 100 -14.00 0.69 12.44
N ALA A 101 -13.63 1.66 11.60
CA ALA A 101 -12.65 1.46 10.54
C ALA A 101 -11.47 2.43 10.66
N VAL A 102 -10.28 1.93 10.35
CA VAL A 102 -9.06 2.72 10.18
C VAL A 102 -8.64 2.68 8.72
N THR A 103 -8.05 3.77 8.22
CA THR A 103 -7.41 3.80 6.91
C THR A 103 -5.94 4.11 7.07
N PHE A 104 -5.08 3.20 6.61
CA PHE A 104 -3.65 3.42 6.49
C PHE A 104 -3.34 3.82 5.06
N SER A 105 -3.00 5.09 4.84
CA SER A 105 -2.70 5.62 3.51
C SER A 105 -1.30 6.21 3.41
N ARG A 106 -0.78 6.25 2.19
CA ARG A 106 0.48 6.89 1.81
C ARG A 106 0.27 7.81 0.63
N ASP A 107 0.88 8.98 0.72
CA ASP A 107 0.98 9.91 -0.39
C ASP A 107 2.10 9.42 -1.31
N CYS A 108 1.71 9.01 -2.52
CA CYS A 108 2.57 8.40 -3.52
C CYS A 108 2.80 9.40 -4.66
N PHE A 109 3.95 9.29 -5.32
CA PHE A 109 4.39 10.27 -6.31
C PHE A 109 4.56 9.59 -7.67
N LEU A 110 3.80 10.05 -8.66
CA LEU A 110 3.97 9.68 -10.07
C LEU A 110 4.78 10.78 -10.76
N PHE A 111 5.98 10.47 -11.25
CA PHE A 111 6.87 11.45 -11.88
C PHE A 111 7.92 10.82 -12.80
N TRP A 112 8.60 11.67 -13.56
CA TRP A 112 9.67 11.26 -14.47
C TRP A 112 11.03 11.25 -13.77
N ILE A 113 11.72 10.11 -13.80
CA ILE A 113 13.14 10.00 -13.45
C ILE A 113 14.01 10.05 -14.72
N GLN A 114 15.17 10.69 -14.61
CA GLN A 114 16.18 10.71 -15.67
C GLN A 114 17.32 9.75 -15.33
N ASN A 115 17.68 8.89 -16.29
CA ASN A 115 18.84 8.03 -16.12
C ASN A 115 20.13 8.87 -16.13
N ARG A 116 20.91 8.82 -15.03
CA ARG A 116 22.18 9.58 -14.91
C ARG A 116 23.20 9.20 -15.99
N LYS A 117 23.24 7.93 -16.40
CA LYS A 117 24.18 7.41 -17.42
C LYS A 117 23.68 7.67 -18.83
N LYS A 118 22.35 7.73 -19.02
CA LYS A 118 21.71 7.93 -20.33
C LYS A 118 20.76 9.11 -20.26
N LYS A 119 21.30 10.33 -20.38
CA LYS A 119 20.55 11.60 -20.19
C LYS A 119 19.28 11.74 -21.05
N ARG A 120 19.17 11.01 -22.17
CA ARG A 120 17.98 11.02 -23.04
C ARG A 120 16.89 10.01 -22.61
N GLU A 121 17.24 9.01 -21.80
CA GLU A 121 16.26 8.05 -21.28
C GLU A 121 15.59 8.61 -20.03
N ARG A 122 14.26 8.74 -20.12
CA ARG A 122 13.39 9.09 -19.01
C ARG A 122 12.42 7.95 -18.78
N LYS A 123 12.11 7.68 -17.52
CA LYS A 123 11.16 6.64 -17.12
C LYS A 123 10.11 7.25 -16.23
N LEU A 124 8.85 6.93 -16.49
CA LEU A 124 7.75 7.25 -15.59
C LEU A 124 7.78 6.26 -14.43
N VAL A 125 7.63 6.77 -13.22
CA VAL A 125 7.79 6.01 -11.99
C VAL A 125 6.71 6.40 -11.00
N LEU A 126 6.15 5.41 -10.32
CA LEU A 126 5.35 5.60 -9.12
C LEU A 126 6.20 5.20 -7.91
N THR A 127 6.39 6.12 -6.98
CA THR A 127 7.04 5.84 -5.69
C THR A 127 6.04 5.84 -4.55
N ILE A 128 6.14 4.84 -3.68
CA ILE A 128 5.33 4.72 -2.47
C ILE A 128 6.29 4.80 -1.28
N PRO A 129 6.38 5.97 -0.62
CA PRO A 129 7.25 6.12 0.53
C PRO A 129 6.65 5.40 1.74
N PHE A 130 7.52 4.79 2.51
CA PHE A 130 7.24 4.19 3.80
C PHE A 130 8.16 4.80 4.86
N PRO A 131 7.80 4.70 6.15
CA PRO A 131 8.70 5.02 7.25
C PRO A 131 10.10 4.39 7.10
N SER A 132 11.10 4.92 7.83
CA SER A 132 12.47 4.38 7.87
C SER A 132 13.24 4.41 6.54
N GLU A 133 12.91 5.35 5.65
CA GLU A 133 13.54 5.55 4.32
C GLU A 133 13.22 4.46 3.29
N ASP A 134 12.32 3.53 3.61
CA ASP A 134 11.88 2.50 2.68
C ASP A 134 11.01 3.10 1.57
N VAL A 135 11.25 2.69 0.32
CA VAL A 135 10.46 3.16 -0.83
C VAL A 135 10.18 1.98 -1.75
N TYR A 136 8.92 1.75 -2.07
CA TYR A 136 8.54 0.88 -3.19
C TYR A 136 8.51 1.68 -4.48
N ILE A 137 9.13 1.13 -5.52
CA ILE A 137 9.28 1.80 -6.81
C ILE A 137 8.69 0.89 -7.90
N PHE A 138 7.67 1.38 -8.62
CA PHE A 138 7.16 0.75 -9.83
C PHE A 138 7.70 1.48 -11.06
N CYS A 139 8.51 0.79 -11.87
CA CYS A 139 9.22 1.37 -12.99
C CYS A 139 9.62 0.31 -14.04
N PRO A 140 9.57 0.62 -15.35
CA PRO A 140 8.94 1.79 -15.96
C PRO A 140 7.41 1.64 -16.02
N LEU A 141 6.70 2.77 -16.00
CA LEU A 141 5.26 2.85 -16.26
C LEU A 141 4.98 3.43 -17.64
N TYR A 142 3.85 3.05 -18.24
CA TYR A 142 3.36 3.49 -19.55
C TYR A 142 1.85 3.80 -19.46
N PRO A 143 1.26 4.50 -20.44
CA PRO A 143 -0.18 4.61 -20.53
C PRO A 143 -0.84 3.22 -20.56
N GLY A 144 -1.91 3.02 -19.80
CA GLY A 144 -2.57 1.73 -19.68
C GLY A 144 -3.35 1.56 -18.39
N ILE A 145 -3.98 0.39 -18.26
CA ILE A 145 -4.75 0.01 -17.07
C ILE A 145 -3.88 -0.92 -16.22
N TYR A 146 -3.54 -0.46 -15.03
CA TYR A 146 -2.83 -1.23 -14.02
C TYR A 146 -3.81 -1.73 -12.98
N GLN A 147 -3.53 -2.89 -12.40
CA GLN A 147 -4.26 -3.34 -11.22
C GLN A 147 -3.36 -3.21 -9.99
N PHE A 148 -3.91 -2.68 -8.92
CA PHE A 148 -3.19 -2.42 -7.69
C PHE A 148 -3.88 -3.10 -6.51
N ARG A 149 -3.09 -3.61 -5.57
CA ARG A 149 -3.56 -4.05 -4.27
C ARG A 149 -2.46 -3.91 -3.23
N PHE A 150 -2.84 -4.05 -1.97
CA PHE A 150 -1.90 -4.37 -0.91
C PHE A 150 -2.06 -5.81 -0.45
N LYS A 151 -0.92 -6.44 -0.15
CA LYS A 151 -0.86 -7.55 0.78
C LYS A 151 -0.68 -6.99 2.18
N TYR A 152 -1.61 -7.34 3.07
CA TYR A 152 -1.48 -7.06 4.49
C TYR A 152 -1.05 -8.33 5.23
N ASN A 153 0.06 -8.28 5.94
CA ASN A 153 0.61 -9.44 6.64
C ASN A 153 1.11 -9.04 8.02
N GLU A 154 0.51 -9.64 9.04
CA GLU A 154 1.05 -9.64 10.37
C GLU A 154 1.29 -11.09 10.80
N SER A 155 2.49 -11.60 10.49
CA SER A 155 2.87 -12.97 10.82
C SER A 155 3.97 -13.01 11.88
N HIS A 156 3.80 -13.89 12.86
CA HIS A 156 4.86 -14.24 13.81
C HIS A 156 6.09 -14.91 13.17
N GLU A 157 6.07 -15.28 11.88
CA GLU A 157 7.24 -15.89 11.23
C GLU A 157 8.31 -14.89 10.81
N SER A 158 7.94 -13.65 10.47
CA SER A 158 8.87 -12.51 10.43
C SER A 158 9.39 -12.12 11.82
N ILE A 159 8.91 -12.80 12.87
CA ILE A 159 9.24 -12.61 14.28
C ILE A 159 10.11 -13.79 14.80
N LYS A 160 10.58 -14.72 13.93
CA LYS A 160 11.50 -15.79 14.37
C LYS A 160 12.91 -15.27 14.75
N ASP A 161 13.29 -14.09 14.29
CA ASP A 161 14.49 -13.38 14.77
C ASP A 161 14.20 -12.39 15.91
N PHE A 162 12.95 -12.30 16.36
CA PHE A 162 12.47 -11.36 17.39
C PHE A 162 12.30 -12.00 18.78
N TYR A 163 12.68 -13.26 18.99
CA TYR A 163 12.51 -13.94 20.29
C TYR A 163 13.34 -13.33 21.45
N GLN A 164 14.12 -12.27 21.23
CA GLN A 164 14.73 -11.46 22.31
C GLN A 164 13.87 -10.29 22.79
N TRP A 165 12.63 -10.13 22.30
CA TRP A 165 11.86 -8.89 22.47
C TRP A 165 10.83 -8.86 23.62
N ASN A 166 10.34 -10.02 24.10
CA ASN A 166 9.09 -10.10 24.86
C ASN A 166 9.16 -9.67 26.35
N GLU A 167 9.54 -8.42 26.63
CA GLU A 167 9.29 -7.84 27.97
C GLU A 167 8.53 -6.50 27.98
N SER A 168 8.42 -5.77 26.87
CA SER A 168 7.99 -4.34 26.95
C SER A 168 6.71 -3.93 26.22
N THR A 169 6.00 -4.81 25.51
CA THR A 169 4.71 -4.42 24.88
C THR A 169 3.68 -5.53 25.02
N LYS A 170 2.99 -5.56 26.17
CA LYS A 170 1.86 -6.48 26.44
C LYS A 170 0.58 -6.01 25.73
N LEU A 171 0.67 -5.75 24.42
CA LEU A 171 -0.52 -5.51 23.62
C LEU A 171 -1.23 -6.84 23.41
N ASN A 172 -2.32 -7.04 24.14
CA ASN A 172 -3.23 -8.16 23.91
C ASN A 172 -4.13 -7.83 22.70
N ASN A 173 -4.57 -8.86 21.96
CA ASN A 173 -5.48 -8.73 20.82
C ASN A 173 -4.90 -7.97 19.61
N ILE A 174 -3.61 -8.18 19.31
CA ILE A 174 -3.06 -7.82 17.99
C ILE A 174 -3.70 -8.72 16.93
N TRP A 175 -4.14 -8.15 15.81
CA TRP A 175 -4.61 -8.95 14.68
C TRP A 175 -3.42 -9.67 14.03
N THR A 176 -3.50 -11.00 13.95
CA THR A 176 -2.44 -11.85 13.40
C THR A 176 -3.02 -12.62 12.22
N GLY A 177 -2.72 -12.16 11.01
CA GLY A 177 -3.30 -12.74 9.81
C GLY A 177 -2.58 -12.29 8.54
N LYS A 178 -3.00 -12.88 7.43
CA LYS A 178 -2.52 -12.57 6.08
C LYS A 178 -3.72 -12.35 5.18
N VAL A 179 -3.75 -11.24 4.47
CA VAL A 179 -4.83 -10.92 3.54
C VAL A 179 -4.30 -10.22 2.30
N LEU A 180 -4.83 -10.61 1.14
CA LEU A 180 -4.67 -9.86 -0.10
C LEU A 180 -5.91 -8.99 -0.25
N THR A 181 -5.72 -7.69 -0.25
CA THR A 181 -6.82 -6.76 -0.50
C THR A 181 -7.29 -6.88 -1.96
N PRO A 182 -8.55 -6.55 -2.26
CA PRO A 182 -9.09 -6.70 -3.60
C PRO A 182 -8.40 -5.78 -4.61
N LEU A 183 -8.19 -6.28 -5.84
CA LEU A 183 -7.58 -5.49 -6.91
C LEU A 183 -8.48 -4.31 -7.29
N VAL A 184 -7.84 -3.15 -7.45
CA VAL A 184 -8.44 -1.92 -7.97
C VAL A 184 -7.69 -1.46 -9.21
N GLU A 185 -8.44 -0.96 -10.19
CA GLU A 185 -7.87 -0.46 -11.44
C GLU A 185 -7.38 0.98 -11.29
N ILE A 186 -6.19 1.24 -11.84
CA ILE A 186 -5.56 2.55 -11.97
C ILE A 186 -5.25 2.76 -13.46
N HIS A 187 -5.90 3.75 -14.05
CA HIS A 187 -5.74 4.14 -15.45
C HIS A 187 -4.68 5.22 -15.53
N LEU A 188 -3.55 4.92 -16.17
CA LEU A 188 -2.57 5.93 -16.56
C LEU A 188 -2.92 6.43 -17.96
N VAL A 189 -3.24 7.72 -18.07
CA VAL A 189 -3.66 8.34 -19.33
C VAL A 189 -2.68 9.44 -19.74
N GLU A 190 -2.52 9.62 -21.05
CA GLU A 190 -1.76 10.76 -21.56
C GLU A 190 -2.45 12.10 -21.19
N PRO A 191 -1.67 13.17 -20.98
CA PRO A 191 -2.20 14.51 -20.75
C PRO A 191 -2.93 15.12 -21.95
#